data_AF-A0A8B5XK63-F1
#
_entry.id   AF-A0A8B5XK63-F1
#
_cell.length_a   1.000
_cell.length_b   1.000
_cell.length_c   1.000
_cell.angle_alpha   90.00
_cell.angle_beta   90.00
_cell.angle_gamma   90.00
#
_symmetry.space_group_name_H-M   'P 1'
#
loop_
_entity.id
_entity.type
_entity.pdbx_description
1 polymer ?
#
loop_
_entity_poly.entity_id
_entity_poly.type
_entity_poly.pdbx_seq_one_letter_code
_entity_poly.pdbx_strand_id
1 'polypeptide(L)'
;GSAYLTPWNWDANGNKLESDKEKMYYFNTEAGATTWTLPSDWANGKVYLYKLTDQGKTEEKEVAVKDGKITLDLTANQPYVLYRSKQTNPEMSWSEGMHIYDQGFNSESLDHWKISGDTSKAEIVKSQGANQMLRIQGNKEKVSLTQKLTGLKPNTKYAVYVGVDNRSNAKASITVNTGEKEVTNYTNKSLALNYVKAYAHNTRRSNATVDNTSYFQNMYAFFTTGSDVSNVTLTLSREADDEATYFDEIRTFENDSAMY
;
A
#
# COMPACT_ATOMS: atom_id res chain seq x y z
N GLY A 1 3.06 -29.55 17.31
CA GLY A 1 4.47 -29.15 17.08
C GLY A 1 4.51 -27.69 16.69
N SER A 2 5.65 -27.21 16.20
CA SER A 2 5.85 -25.84 15.69
C SER A 2 5.17 -25.58 14.34
N ALA A 3 4.86 -26.64 13.59
CA ALA A 3 4.24 -26.56 12.27
C ALA A 3 2.82 -27.15 12.22
N TYR A 4 1.99 -26.60 11.31
CA TYR A 4 0.71 -27.18 10.90
C TYR A 4 0.50 -27.07 9.37
N LEU A 5 -0.30 -28.00 8.84
CA LEU A 5 -0.90 -27.94 7.51
C LEU A 5 -2.41 -28.20 7.65
N THR A 6 -3.21 -27.14 7.62
CA THR A 6 -4.62 -27.19 8.02
C THR A 6 -5.55 -26.95 6.83
N PRO A 7 -6.45 -27.89 6.50
CA PRO A 7 -7.51 -27.66 5.51
C PRO A 7 -8.43 -26.51 5.93
N TRP A 8 -8.77 -25.66 4.97
CA TRP A 8 -9.69 -24.55 5.17
C TRP A 8 -10.69 -24.52 4.03
N ASN A 9 -11.87 -25.10 4.27
CA ASN A 9 -12.90 -25.31 3.25
C ASN A 9 -14.06 -24.31 3.38
N TRP A 10 -13.80 -23.17 4.02
CA TRP A 10 -14.79 -22.12 4.26
C TRP A 10 -14.31 -20.78 3.70
N ASP A 11 -15.21 -20.03 3.08
CA ASP A 11 -14.97 -18.64 2.67
C ASP A 11 -14.87 -17.71 3.88
N ALA A 12 -14.67 -16.41 3.65
CA ALA A 12 -14.55 -15.43 4.71
C ALA A 12 -15.83 -15.25 5.54
N ASN A 13 -16.99 -15.67 5.03
CA ASN A 13 -18.30 -15.60 5.68
C ASN A 13 -18.73 -16.95 6.30
N GLY A 14 -17.89 -17.98 6.21
CA GLY A 14 -18.16 -19.30 6.76
C GLY A 14 -18.93 -20.24 5.82
N ASN A 15 -19.19 -19.85 4.57
CA ASN A 15 -19.83 -20.74 3.60
C ASN A 15 -18.83 -21.76 3.09
N LYS A 16 -19.31 -22.96 2.73
CA LYS A 16 -18.47 -23.99 2.14
C LYS A 16 -17.90 -23.50 0.80
N LEU A 17 -16.59 -23.72 0.60
CA LEU A 17 -15.92 -23.40 -0.65
C LEU A 17 -16.28 -24.42 -1.74
N GLU A 18 -16.30 -23.93 -2.98
CA GLU A 18 -16.26 -24.79 -4.16
C GLU A 18 -15.00 -25.64 -4.18
N SER A 19 -15.06 -26.82 -4.79
CA SER A 19 -13.97 -27.81 -4.72
C SER A 19 -12.65 -27.25 -5.27
N ASP A 20 -12.66 -26.42 -6.30
CA ASP A 20 -11.45 -25.80 -6.86
C ASP A 20 -10.89 -24.64 -6.00
N LYS A 21 -11.62 -24.20 -4.98
CA LYS A 21 -11.24 -23.14 -4.03
C LYS A 21 -10.84 -23.65 -2.65
N GLU A 22 -11.10 -24.92 -2.35
CA GLU A 22 -10.57 -25.57 -1.15
C GLU A 22 -9.04 -25.45 -1.10
N LYS A 23 -8.52 -25.22 0.10
CA LYS A 23 -7.13 -24.85 0.33
C LYS A 23 -6.60 -25.41 1.64
N MET A 24 -5.28 -25.38 1.80
CA MET A 24 -4.62 -25.65 3.07
C MET A 24 -3.69 -24.50 3.44
N TYR A 25 -3.67 -24.13 4.73
CA TYR A 25 -2.69 -23.18 5.25
C TYR A 25 -1.52 -23.93 5.87
N TYR A 26 -0.31 -23.51 5.51
CA TYR A 26 0.93 -23.95 6.16
C TYR A 26 1.55 -22.79 6.93
N PHE A 27 1.99 -23.09 8.15
CA PHE A 27 2.78 -22.19 8.97
C PHE A 27 3.70 -23.01 9.88
N ASN A 28 4.92 -22.51 10.10
CA ASN A 28 5.88 -23.09 11.01
C ASN A 28 6.60 -21.98 11.77
N THR A 29 6.64 -22.04 13.10
CA THR A 29 7.37 -21.05 13.92
C THR A 29 8.89 -21.23 13.87
N GLU A 30 9.36 -22.39 13.41
CA GLU A 30 10.77 -22.78 13.32
C GLU A 30 11.17 -23.05 11.87
N ALA A 31 12.47 -23.00 11.58
CA ALA A 31 12.99 -23.42 10.28
C ALA A 31 13.07 -24.96 10.21
N GLY A 32 13.07 -25.50 8.99
CA GLY A 32 13.33 -26.92 8.72
C GLY A 32 12.18 -27.65 8.03
N ALA A 33 12.54 -28.76 7.39
CA ALA A 33 11.63 -29.55 6.57
C ALA A 33 10.56 -30.28 7.39
N THR A 34 9.32 -30.24 6.92
CA THR A 34 8.18 -30.97 7.48
C THR A 34 7.46 -31.77 6.39
N THR A 35 7.09 -33.02 6.70
CA THR A 35 6.42 -33.90 5.74
C THR A 35 4.99 -34.20 6.18
N TRP A 36 4.05 -34.09 5.24
CA TRP A 36 2.61 -34.20 5.51
C TRP A 36 1.97 -35.21 4.58
N THR A 37 1.13 -36.08 5.13
CA THR A 37 0.24 -36.95 4.35
C THR A 37 -0.98 -36.15 3.91
N LEU A 38 -1.25 -36.14 2.60
CA LEU A 38 -2.39 -35.46 2.02
C LEU A 38 -3.67 -36.31 2.11
N PRO A 39 -4.85 -35.69 2.23
CA PRO A 39 -6.14 -36.35 2.02
C PRO A 39 -6.22 -37.01 0.63
N SER A 40 -7.09 -38.01 0.49
CA SER A 40 -7.19 -38.82 -0.74
C SER A 40 -7.54 -38.01 -1.99
N ASP A 41 -8.32 -36.95 -1.85
CA ASP A 41 -8.73 -36.01 -2.90
C ASP A 41 -7.64 -34.98 -3.26
N TRP A 42 -6.48 -35.04 -2.60
CA TRP A 42 -5.27 -34.26 -2.90
C TRP A 42 -4.09 -35.15 -3.31
N ALA A 43 -4.03 -36.39 -2.80
CA ALA A 43 -2.88 -37.30 -2.88
C ALA A 43 -2.43 -37.68 -4.30
N ASN A 44 -3.32 -37.60 -5.30
CA ASN A 44 -3.03 -37.92 -6.70
C ASN A 44 -3.07 -36.70 -7.63
N GLY A 45 -3.23 -35.49 -7.07
CA GLY A 45 -3.38 -34.25 -7.82
C GLY A 45 -2.10 -33.40 -7.86
N LYS A 46 -2.17 -32.32 -8.64
CA LYS A 46 -1.18 -31.24 -8.55
C LYS A 46 -1.43 -30.42 -7.30
N VAL A 47 -0.35 -29.90 -6.70
CA VAL A 47 -0.41 -29.02 -5.55
C VAL A 47 0.44 -27.80 -5.83
N TYR A 48 -0.13 -26.61 -5.66
CA TYR A 48 0.54 -25.33 -5.86
C TYR A 48 0.62 -24.60 -4.54
N LEU A 49 1.82 -24.19 -4.16
CA LEU A 49 2.15 -23.42 -2.97
C LEU A 49 2.28 -21.93 -3.36
N TYR A 50 1.78 -21.06 -2.48
CA TYR A 50 1.97 -19.63 -2.56
C TYR A 50 2.43 -19.10 -1.21
N LYS A 51 3.38 -18.18 -1.23
CA LYS A 51 3.71 -17.34 -0.08
C LYS A 51 2.63 -16.27 0.06
N LEU A 52 2.20 -16.00 1.29
CA LEU A 52 1.22 -14.96 1.57
C LEU A 52 1.90 -13.69 2.07
N THR A 53 1.63 -12.59 1.39
CA THR A 53 2.15 -11.25 1.70
C THR A 53 0.98 -10.27 1.80
N ASP A 54 1.27 -9.01 2.10
CA ASP A 54 0.29 -7.92 1.95
C ASP A 54 -0.21 -7.76 0.49
N GLN A 55 0.60 -8.16 -0.49
CA GLN A 55 0.20 -8.25 -1.92
C GLN A 55 -0.58 -9.53 -2.27
N GLY A 56 -0.97 -10.33 -1.27
CA GLY A 56 -1.69 -11.58 -1.47
C GLY A 56 -0.77 -12.75 -1.79
N LYS A 57 -1.16 -13.58 -2.77
CA LYS A 57 -0.46 -14.82 -3.15
C LYS A 57 0.72 -14.50 -4.07
N THR A 58 1.92 -14.89 -3.68
CA THR A 58 3.16 -14.67 -4.44
C THR A 58 4.00 -15.95 -4.52
N GLU A 59 5.09 -15.92 -5.30
CA GLU A 59 6.06 -17.02 -5.40
C GLU A 59 5.40 -18.39 -5.71
N GLU A 60 4.54 -18.45 -6.74
CA GLU A 60 3.87 -19.69 -7.16
C GLU A 60 4.89 -20.83 -7.36
N LYS A 61 4.66 -21.96 -6.70
CA LYS A 61 5.50 -23.15 -6.82
C LYS A 61 4.65 -24.42 -6.88
N GLU A 62 4.83 -25.24 -7.92
CA GLU A 62 4.29 -26.60 -7.94
C GLU A 62 5.09 -27.48 -6.96
N VAL A 63 4.40 -28.18 -6.05
CA VAL A 63 4.97 -29.07 -5.04
C VAL A 63 4.78 -30.51 -5.48
N ALA A 64 5.88 -31.27 -5.49
CA ALA A 64 5.82 -32.68 -5.84
C ALA A 64 5.12 -33.50 -4.75
N VAL A 65 4.07 -34.22 -5.15
CA VAL A 65 3.42 -35.23 -4.32
C VAL A 65 4.06 -36.58 -4.59
N LYS A 66 4.54 -37.25 -3.53
CA LYS A 66 5.15 -38.59 -3.60
C LYS A 66 4.47 -39.49 -2.57
N ASP A 67 3.90 -40.60 -3.03
CA ASP A 67 3.17 -41.56 -2.18
C ASP A 67 2.12 -40.88 -1.29
N GLY A 68 1.37 -39.92 -1.86
CA GLY A 68 0.36 -39.13 -1.16
C GLY A 68 0.92 -38.16 -0.12
N LYS A 69 2.22 -37.86 -0.13
CA LYS A 69 2.88 -36.93 0.80
C LYS A 69 3.53 -35.76 0.11
N ILE A 70 3.63 -34.64 0.82
CA ILE A 70 4.43 -33.47 0.45
C ILE A 70 5.45 -33.16 1.54
N THR A 71 6.59 -32.57 1.14
CA THR A 71 7.59 -32.04 2.08
C THR A 71 7.75 -30.55 1.85
N LEU A 72 7.63 -29.78 2.92
CA LEU A 72 7.71 -28.32 2.94
C LEU A 72 8.90 -27.91 3.80
N ASP A 73 9.89 -27.27 3.17
CA ASP A 73 11.04 -26.63 3.80
C ASP A 73 11.01 -25.16 3.41
N LEU A 74 10.44 -24.35 4.30
CA LEU A 74 9.98 -22.99 4.03
C LEU A 74 10.42 -22.05 5.16
N THR A 75 10.29 -20.75 4.93
CA THR A 75 10.69 -19.72 5.90
C THR A 75 9.84 -19.80 7.18
N ALA A 76 10.51 -19.76 8.33
CA ALA A 76 9.84 -19.70 9.63
C ALA A 76 9.04 -18.40 9.79
N ASN A 77 7.91 -18.46 10.52
CA ASN A 77 7.00 -17.35 10.77
C ASN A 77 6.44 -16.68 9.50
N GLN A 78 6.37 -17.41 8.39
CA GLN A 78 5.80 -16.96 7.13
C GLN A 78 4.55 -17.80 6.79
N PRO A 79 3.38 -17.19 6.57
CA PRO A 79 2.20 -17.92 6.11
C PRO A 79 2.31 -18.34 4.65
N TYR A 80 1.86 -19.55 4.35
CA TYR A 80 1.71 -20.07 3.00
C TYR A 80 0.33 -20.69 2.80
N VAL A 81 -0.13 -20.74 1.55
CA VAL A 81 -1.38 -21.40 1.17
C VAL A 81 -1.15 -22.35 0.01
N LEU A 82 -1.82 -23.50 0.05
CA LEU A 82 -1.75 -24.54 -0.95
C LEU A 82 -3.12 -24.73 -1.62
N TYR A 83 -3.11 -24.94 -2.93
CA TYR A 83 -4.28 -25.20 -3.78
C TYR A 83 -4.03 -26.36 -4.73
N ARG A 84 -5.12 -27.00 -5.20
CA ARG A 84 -5.07 -28.07 -6.22
C ARG A 84 -4.91 -27.55 -7.66
N SER A 85 -5.17 -26.27 -7.87
CA SER A 85 -5.08 -25.58 -9.16
C SER A 85 -4.42 -24.22 -8.99
N LYS A 86 -3.90 -23.66 -10.10
CA LYS A 86 -3.30 -22.34 -10.09
C LYS A 86 -4.30 -21.27 -9.69
N GLN A 87 -3.87 -20.28 -8.93
CA GLN A 87 -4.70 -19.17 -8.44
C GLN A 87 -4.03 -17.84 -8.74
N THR A 88 -4.85 -16.82 -8.98
CA THR A 88 -4.42 -15.43 -9.14
C THR A 88 -4.91 -14.57 -7.97
N ASN A 89 -4.38 -13.37 -7.83
CA ASN A 89 -4.96 -12.36 -6.96
C ASN A 89 -6.07 -11.62 -7.72
N PRO A 90 -7.21 -11.31 -7.08
CA PRO A 90 -8.20 -10.43 -7.68
C PRO A 90 -7.64 -9.01 -7.78
N GLU A 91 -8.20 -8.22 -8.69
CA GLU A 91 -8.00 -6.77 -8.67
C GLU A 91 -8.65 -6.19 -7.41
N MET A 92 -7.92 -5.33 -6.71
CA MET A 92 -8.43 -4.62 -5.55
C MET A 92 -8.81 -3.20 -5.96
N SER A 93 -10.05 -2.79 -5.69
CA SER A 93 -10.50 -1.40 -5.85
C SER A 93 -9.91 -0.53 -4.72
N TRP A 94 -8.60 -0.33 -4.73
CA TRP A 94 -7.91 0.40 -3.67
C TRP A 94 -8.47 1.82 -3.52
N SER A 95 -8.89 2.16 -2.29
CA SER A 95 -9.36 3.50 -1.92
C SER A 95 -10.66 3.93 -2.64
N GLU A 96 -11.52 2.98 -3.02
CA GLU A 96 -12.83 3.28 -3.60
C GLU A 96 -13.61 4.28 -2.72
N GLY A 97 -14.16 5.32 -3.37
CA GLY A 97 -14.89 6.41 -2.69
C GLY A 97 -14.01 7.49 -2.04
N MET A 98 -12.68 7.36 -2.05
CA MET A 98 -11.75 8.36 -1.47
C MET A 98 -11.28 9.43 -2.47
N HIS A 99 -11.86 9.46 -3.67
CA HIS A 99 -11.54 10.38 -4.76
C HIS A 99 -10.17 10.19 -5.41
N ILE A 100 -9.38 9.19 -5.03
CA ILE A 100 -8.07 8.90 -5.62
C ILE A 100 -7.79 7.40 -5.48
N TYR A 101 -7.01 6.81 -6.39
CA TYR A 101 -6.65 5.39 -6.30
C TYR A 101 -5.41 5.22 -5.41
N ASP A 102 -5.45 4.19 -4.56
CA ASP A 102 -4.35 3.78 -3.67
C ASP A 102 -3.68 4.92 -2.87
N GLN A 103 -4.49 5.69 -2.14
CA GLN A 103 -3.99 6.84 -1.37
C GLN A 103 -2.97 6.52 -0.28
N GLY A 104 -2.89 5.23 0.10
CA GLY A 104 -1.96 4.71 1.11
C GLY A 104 -0.83 3.86 0.54
N PHE A 105 -0.63 3.86 -0.79
CA PHE A 105 0.46 3.15 -1.47
C PHE A 105 0.53 1.63 -1.19
N ASN A 106 -0.61 0.99 -0.92
CA ASN A 106 -0.73 -0.42 -0.55
C ASN A 106 -0.66 -1.38 -1.74
N SER A 107 -0.91 -0.89 -2.97
CA SER A 107 -0.77 -1.70 -4.18
C SER A 107 0.68 -2.00 -4.55
N GLU A 108 1.64 -1.35 -3.88
CA GLU A 108 3.08 -1.41 -4.18
C GLU A 108 3.42 -1.11 -5.65
N SER A 109 2.56 -0.38 -6.36
CA SER A 109 2.77 0.13 -7.71
C SER A 109 2.50 1.63 -7.80
N LEU A 110 3.26 2.33 -8.64
CA LEU A 110 3.03 3.73 -9.00
C LEU A 110 2.49 3.89 -10.42
N ASP A 111 2.10 2.80 -11.10
CA ASP A 111 1.69 2.82 -12.52
C ASP A 111 0.44 3.68 -12.78
N HIS A 112 -0.40 3.86 -11.76
CA HIS A 112 -1.59 4.71 -11.82
C HIS A 112 -1.28 6.21 -11.62
N TRP A 113 -0.03 6.57 -11.30
CA TRP A 113 0.42 7.95 -11.22
C TRP A 113 1.08 8.38 -12.54
N LYS A 114 0.73 9.56 -13.04
CA LYS A 114 1.52 10.22 -14.08
C LYS A 114 2.74 10.87 -13.43
N ILE A 115 3.91 10.28 -13.63
CA ILE A 115 5.17 10.80 -13.09
C ILE A 115 5.83 11.73 -14.11
N SER A 116 6.30 12.90 -13.66
CA SER A 116 7.14 13.83 -14.42
C SER A 116 8.46 14.05 -13.68
N GLY A 117 9.57 14.09 -14.43
CA GLY A 117 10.93 14.03 -13.89
C GLY A 117 11.52 12.62 -13.96
N ASP A 118 12.62 12.40 -13.26
CA ASP A 118 13.30 11.11 -13.18
C ASP A 118 12.48 10.12 -12.33
N THR A 119 11.87 9.13 -12.98
CA THR A 119 11.00 8.13 -12.34
C THR A 119 11.75 7.24 -11.36
N SER A 120 13.07 7.07 -11.51
CA SER A 120 13.88 6.25 -10.59
C SER A 120 14.00 6.86 -9.19
N LYS A 121 13.53 8.09 -9.01
CA LYS A 121 13.61 8.83 -7.74
C LYS A 121 12.35 8.76 -6.91
N ALA A 122 11.27 8.18 -7.45
CA ALA A 122 10.02 7.95 -6.75
C ALA A 122 9.79 6.45 -6.62
N GLU A 123 9.63 5.96 -5.39
CA GLU A 123 9.40 4.55 -5.12
C GLU A 123 8.54 4.37 -3.87
N ILE A 124 7.90 3.21 -3.73
CA ILE A 124 7.18 2.84 -2.51
C ILE A 124 8.18 2.13 -1.59
N VAL A 125 8.28 2.59 -0.35
CA VAL A 125 9.13 2.01 0.69
C VAL A 125 8.30 1.66 1.92
N LYS A 126 8.79 0.74 2.74
CA LYS A 126 8.20 0.44 4.05
C LYS A 126 8.87 1.30 5.13
N SER A 127 8.08 1.82 6.05
CA SER A 127 8.56 2.44 7.29
C SER A 127 9.19 1.40 8.22
N GLN A 128 9.79 1.82 9.34
CA GLN A 128 10.24 0.88 10.37
C GLN A 128 9.09 0.03 10.95
N GLY A 129 7.85 0.51 10.81
CA GLY A 129 6.63 -0.20 11.19
C GLY A 129 6.00 -1.04 10.08
N ALA A 130 6.71 -1.26 8.97
CA ALA A 130 6.25 -2.00 7.80
C ALA A 130 5.04 -1.38 7.07
N ASN A 131 4.73 -0.10 7.29
CA ASN A 131 3.71 0.64 6.55
C ASN A 131 4.28 1.21 5.24
N GLN A 132 3.58 1.04 4.12
CA GLN A 132 3.97 1.58 2.82
C GLN A 132 3.91 3.11 2.80
N MET A 133 4.85 3.73 2.10
CA MET A 133 4.94 5.17 1.91
C MET A 133 5.56 5.46 0.54
N LEU A 134 5.12 6.51 -0.13
CA LEU A 134 5.86 7.08 -1.25
C LEU A 134 7.11 7.79 -0.72
N ARG A 135 8.28 7.48 -1.28
CA ARG A 135 9.52 8.22 -1.06
C ARG A 135 9.97 8.90 -2.34
N ILE A 136 10.36 10.17 -2.22
CA ILE A 136 11.14 10.88 -3.24
C ILE A 136 12.49 11.29 -2.65
N GLN A 137 13.59 10.90 -3.28
CA GLN A 137 14.95 11.20 -2.78
C GLN A 137 15.99 11.30 -3.92
N GLY A 138 17.12 11.97 -3.67
CA GLY A 138 18.26 11.93 -4.59
C GLY A 138 18.02 12.47 -6.00
N ASN A 139 16.99 13.29 -6.21
CA ASN A 139 16.66 13.88 -7.51
C ASN A 139 17.40 15.21 -7.71
N LYS A 140 17.94 15.40 -8.92
CA LYS A 140 18.66 16.63 -9.32
C LYS A 140 17.76 17.67 -9.99
N GLU A 141 16.56 17.26 -10.40
CA GLU A 141 15.49 18.11 -10.93
C GLU A 141 14.17 17.74 -10.27
N LYS A 142 13.15 18.60 -10.37
CA LYS A 142 11.83 18.36 -9.76
C LYS A 142 11.24 17.03 -10.22
N VAL A 143 10.71 16.27 -9.26
CA VAL A 143 9.91 15.07 -9.51
C VAL A 143 8.48 15.33 -9.04
N SER A 144 7.49 14.90 -9.81
CA SER A 144 6.08 15.04 -9.45
C SER A 144 5.25 13.84 -9.89
N LEU A 145 4.27 13.48 -9.08
CA LEU A 145 3.31 12.42 -9.33
C LEU A 145 1.90 13.03 -9.34
N THR A 146 1.18 12.86 -10.45
CA THR A 146 -0.16 13.41 -10.63
C THR A 146 -1.20 12.32 -10.83
N GLN A 147 -2.33 12.44 -10.14
CA GLN A 147 -3.54 11.65 -10.37
C GLN A 147 -4.75 12.58 -10.57
N LYS A 148 -5.77 12.08 -11.26
CA LYS A 148 -7.09 12.75 -11.29
C LYS A 148 -7.82 12.49 -9.98
N LEU A 149 -8.52 13.50 -9.48
CA LEU A 149 -9.49 13.32 -8.41
C LEU A 149 -10.83 12.88 -9.00
N THR A 150 -11.40 11.79 -8.50
CA THR A 150 -12.61 11.15 -9.05
C THR A 150 -13.84 11.36 -8.15
N GLY A 151 -15.04 11.30 -8.72
CA GLY A 151 -16.29 11.33 -7.94
C GLY A 151 -16.52 12.61 -7.13
N LEU A 152 -15.89 13.73 -7.50
CA LEU A 152 -16.14 15.03 -6.88
C LEU A 152 -17.50 15.58 -7.32
N LYS A 153 -18.13 16.37 -6.44
CA LYS A 153 -19.35 17.12 -6.75
C LYS A 153 -18.99 18.48 -7.40
N PRO A 154 -19.73 18.94 -8.41
CA PRO A 154 -19.58 20.30 -8.94
C PRO A 154 -19.87 21.38 -7.89
N ASN A 155 -19.26 22.56 -8.03
CA ASN A 155 -19.50 23.75 -7.20
C ASN A 155 -19.43 23.48 -5.68
N THR A 156 -18.54 22.58 -5.26
CA THR A 156 -18.48 22.08 -3.88
C THR A 156 -17.11 22.36 -3.27
N LYS A 157 -17.08 22.74 -1.99
CA LYS A 157 -15.85 23.02 -1.25
C LYS A 157 -15.24 21.73 -0.72
N TYR A 158 -13.95 21.58 -0.93
CA TYR A 158 -13.17 20.41 -0.50
C TYR A 158 -11.92 20.84 0.27
N ALA A 159 -11.54 20.00 1.22
CA ALA A 159 -10.19 19.94 1.73
C ALA A 159 -9.54 18.66 1.20
N VAL A 160 -8.24 18.74 0.92
CA VAL A 160 -7.39 17.56 0.75
C VAL A 160 -6.16 17.70 1.62
N TYR A 161 -5.71 16.61 2.23
CA TYR A 161 -4.38 16.56 2.81
C TYR A 161 -3.60 15.35 2.30
N VAL A 162 -2.29 15.44 2.45
CA VAL A 162 -1.36 14.31 2.45
C VAL A 162 -0.56 14.34 3.74
N GLY A 163 -0.36 13.19 4.38
CA GLY A 163 0.64 13.06 5.44
C GLY A 163 2.04 13.19 4.82
N VAL A 164 2.86 14.10 5.35
CA VAL A 164 4.22 14.33 4.84
C VAL A 164 5.26 14.38 5.96
N ASP A 165 6.34 13.63 5.79
CA ASP A 165 7.58 13.72 6.57
C ASP A 165 8.73 14.09 5.63
N ASN A 166 9.20 15.34 5.69
CA ASN A 166 10.26 15.83 4.82
C ASN A 166 11.60 15.95 5.58
N ARG A 167 12.59 15.13 5.20
CA ARG A 167 13.97 15.17 5.73
C ARG A 167 14.86 16.13 4.95
N SER A 168 14.41 16.58 3.78
CA SER A 168 15.10 17.49 2.89
C SER A 168 14.75 18.95 3.17
N ASN A 169 15.65 19.87 2.81
CA ASN A 169 15.35 21.30 2.82
C ASN A 169 14.57 21.75 1.58
N ALA A 170 14.55 20.95 0.51
CA ALA A 170 13.76 21.22 -0.69
C ALA A 170 12.26 21.19 -0.41
N LYS A 171 11.51 21.93 -1.23
CA LYS A 171 10.06 21.97 -1.13
C LYS A 171 9.46 20.63 -1.53
N ALA A 172 8.66 20.10 -0.63
CA ALA A 172 7.71 19.03 -0.86
C ALA A 172 6.31 19.64 -0.88
N SER A 173 5.56 19.45 -1.97
CA SER A 173 4.31 20.17 -2.20
C SER A 173 3.15 19.25 -2.55
N ILE A 174 1.95 19.64 -2.10
CA ILE A 174 0.66 19.16 -2.59
C ILE A 174 0.02 20.27 -3.41
N THR A 175 -0.44 19.96 -4.61
CA THR A 175 -1.08 20.91 -5.53
C THR A 175 -2.37 20.33 -6.07
N VAL A 176 -3.46 21.10 -6.04
CA VAL A 176 -4.72 20.75 -6.68
C VAL A 176 -5.01 21.74 -7.79
N ASN A 177 -5.31 21.23 -8.98
CA ASN A 177 -5.75 22.03 -10.12
C ASN A 177 -7.17 21.61 -10.51
N THR A 178 -8.12 22.54 -10.41
CA THR A 178 -9.55 22.31 -10.69
C THR A 178 -9.92 22.55 -12.15
N GLY A 179 -8.96 22.87 -13.01
CA GLY A 179 -9.17 23.38 -14.38
C GLY A 179 -9.37 24.89 -14.43
N GLU A 180 -10.05 25.46 -13.43
CA GLU A 180 -10.27 26.92 -13.31
C GLU A 180 -9.23 27.58 -12.39
N LYS A 181 -8.77 26.87 -11.35
CA LYS A 181 -7.85 27.41 -10.34
C LYS A 181 -6.86 26.35 -9.89
N GLU A 182 -5.66 26.79 -9.57
CA GLU A 182 -4.64 25.99 -8.91
C GLU A 182 -4.42 26.50 -7.48
N VAL A 183 -4.32 25.57 -6.53
CA VAL A 183 -3.94 25.84 -5.14
C VAL A 183 -2.79 24.92 -4.75
N THR A 184 -1.82 25.46 -4.01
CA THR A 184 -0.63 24.72 -3.61
C THR A 184 -0.31 25.00 -2.15
N ASN A 185 0.20 23.98 -1.45
CA ASN A 185 0.83 24.11 -0.15
C ASN A 185 2.11 23.28 -0.14
N TYR A 186 3.08 23.66 0.67
CA TYR A 186 4.38 23.01 0.72
C TYR A 186 4.99 23.03 2.12
N THR A 187 5.94 22.12 2.32
CA THR A 187 6.84 22.13 3.46
C THR A 187 8.28 22.03 2.96
N ASN A 188 9.19 22.72 3.63
CA ASN A 188 10.61 22.37 3.62
C ASN A 188 10.83 21.23 4.63
N LYS A 189 11.99 21.17 5.28
CA LYS A 189 12.29 20.17 6.31
C LYS A 189 11.25 20.21 7.44
N SER A 190 10.66 19.07 7.74
CA SER A 190 9.69 18.93 8.82
C SER A 190 10.38 19.17 10.17
N LEU A 191 9.70 19.90 11.06
CA LEU A 191 10.25 20.35 12.34
C LEU A 191 9.47 19.86 13.57
N ALA A 192 8.31 19.22 13.37
CA ALA A 192 7.43 18.77 14.44
C ALA A 192 7.26 17.24 14.42
N LEU A 193 7.75 16.57 15.46
CA LEU A 193 7.51 15.14 15.66
C LEU A 193 6.02 14.86 15.84
N ASN A 194 5.58 13.69 15.37
CA ASN A 194 4.18 13.28 15.52
C ASN A 194 3.95 12.54 16.85
N TYR A 195 3.15 13.12 17.75
CA TYR A 195 2.83 12.53 19.07
C TYR A 195 1.42 11.95 19.15
N VAL A 196 0.70 11.82 18.04
CA VAL A 196 -0.68 11.31 18.03
C VAL A 196 -0.64 9.79 18.17
N LYS A 197 -0.82 9.28 19.39
CA LYS A 197 -0.65 7.84 19.72
C LYS A 197 -1.44 6.87 18.82
N ALA A 198 -2.63 7.26 18.38
CA ALA A 198 -3.49 6.43 17.53
C ALA A 198 -3.17 6.54 16.03
N TYR A 199 -2.30 7.46 15.63
CA TYR A 199 -1.92 7.66 14.24
C TYR A 199 -0.79 6.71 13.83
N ALA A 200 -0.90 6.12 12.63
CA ALA A 200 0.01 5.09 12.15
C ALA A 200 1.47 5.58 12.11
N HIS A 201 1.70 6.82 11.66
CA HIS A 201 3.02 7.43 11.56
C HIS A 201 3.40 8.32 12.75
N ASN A 202 3.02 7.94 13.97
CA ASN A 202 3.54 8.60 15.16
C ASN A 202 5.04 8.28 15.39
N THR A 203 5.72 9.07 16.23
CA THR A 203 7.18 8.97 16.44
C THR A 203 7.63 7.85 17.38
N ARG A 204 6.76 6.91 17.76
CA ARG A 204 7.20 5.69 18.45
C ARG A 204 8.14 4.91 17.51
N ARG A 205 9.20 4.31 18.05
CA ARG A 205 10.21 3.59 17.24
C ARG A 205 9.61 2.49 16.34
N SER A 206 8.56 1.81 16.80
CA SER A 206 7.82 0.79 16.04
C SER A 206 7.02 1.35 14.86
N ASN A 207 6.85 2.67 14.80
CA ASN A 207 6.02 3.39 13.82
C ASN A 207 6.85 4.43 13.06
N ALA A 208 8.12 4.59 13.41
CA ALA A 208 8.99 5.59 12.84
C ALA A 208 9.12 5.43 11.33
N THR A 209 9.16 6.56 10.64
CA THR A 209 9.40 6.61 9.19
C THR A 209 10.79 6.06 8.88
N VAL A 210 11.80 6.66 9.48
CA VAL A 210 13.22 6.27 9.40
C VAL A 210 14.01 6.95 10.53
N ASP A 211 15.15 6.39 10.92
CA ASP A 211 16.03 6.89 11.98
C ASP A 211 15.33 7.05 13.33
N ASN A 212 14.45 6.10 13.66
CA ASN A 212 13.70 6.03 14.92
C ASN A 212 12.82 7.26 15.21
N THR A 213 12.50 8.06 14.20
CA THR A 213 11.63 9.24 14.31
C THR A 213 10.60 9.30 13.18
N SER A 214 9.48 9.97 13.46
CA SER A 214 8.51 10.38 12.44
C SER A 214 8.12 11.84 12.67
N TYR A 215 8.17 12.61 11.59
CA TYR A 215 7.69 13.98 11.51
C TYR A 215 6.45 14.12 10.63
N PHE A 216 5.74 13.01 10.36
CA PHE A 216 4.52 13.05 9.58
C PHE A 216 3.51 14.04 10.16
N GLN A 217 3.09 15.00 9.35
CA GLN A 217 1.99 15.91 9.65
C GLN A 217 1.12 16.07 8.39
N ASN A 218 -0.15 16.39 8.57
CA ASN A 218 -1.06 16.59 7.44
C ASN A 218 -0.80 17.95 6.80
N MET A 219 -0.40 17.95 5.52
CA MET A 219 -0.25 19.15 4.71
C MET A 219 -1.51 19.33 3.84
N TYR A 220 -2.26 20.41 4.10
CA TYR A 220 -3.57 20.66 3.49
C TYR A 220 -3.50 21.55 2.24
N ALA A 221 -4.43 21.31 1.31
CA ALA A 221 -4.88 22.28 0.31
C ALA A 221 -6.42 22.36 0.35
N PHE A 222 -6.95 23.57 0.23
CA PHE A 222 -8.39 23.84 0.23
C PHE A 222 -8.79 24.37 -1.14
N PHE A 223 -9.84 23.81 -1.73
CA PHE A 223 -10.27 24.16 -3.08
C PHE A 223 -11.79 24.09 -3.22
N THR A 224 -12.29 24.66 -4.31
CA THR A 224 -13.70 24.57 -4.70
C THR A 224 -13.73 24.12 -6.14
N THR A 225 -14.50 23.08 -6.43
CA THR A 225 -14.70 22.62 -7.80
C THR A 225 -15.56 23.62 -8.57
N GLY A 226 -15.33 23.71 -9.89
CA GLY A 226 -16.22 24.43 -10.80
C GLY A 226 -17.42 23.57 -11.19
N SER A 227 -18.04 23.91 -12.33
CA SER A 227 -19.14 23.11 -12.89
C SER A 227 -18.67 21.80 -13.53
N ASP A 228 -17.46 21.79 -14.10
CA ASP A 228 -16.81 20.59 -14.64
C ASP A 228 -15.82 20.02 -13.61
N VAL A 229 -15.96 18.72 -13.32
CA VAL A 229 -15.12 17.97 -12.38
C VAL A 229 -14.32 16.85 -13.06
N SER A 230 -14.38 16.73 -14.38
CA SER A 230 -13.81 15.61 -15.15
C SER A 230 -12.28 15.61 -15.22
N ASN A 231 -11.65 16.73 -14.88
CA ASN A 231 -10.20 16.93 -15.00
C ASN A 231 -9.56 17.61 -13.79
N VAL A 232 -10.19 17.52 -12.61
CA VAL A 232 -9.54 17.94 -11.37
C VAL A 232 -8.37 17.01 -11.10
N THR A 233 -7.20 17.56 -10.78
CA THR A 233 -5.97 16.78 -10.53
C THR A 233 -5.35 17.13 -9.19
N LEU A 234 -4.71 16.14 -8.58
CA LEU A 234 -3.83 16.28 -7.42
C LEU A 234 -2.41 15.89 -7.83
N THR A 235 -1.44 16.72 -7.44
CA THR A 235 -0.02 16.49 -7.69
C THR A 235 0.76 16.55 -6.38
N LEU A 236 1.48 15.48 -6.08
CA LEU A 236 2.57 15.48 -5.10
C LEU A 236 3.88 15.80 -5.83
N SER A 237 4.73 16.64 -5.26
CA SER A 237 6.00 16.95 -5.91
C SER A 237 7.11 17.29 -4.93
N ARG A 238 8.35 17.17 -5.40
CA ARG A 238 9.56 17.44 -4.64
C ARG A 238 10.59 18.13 -5.54
N GLU A 239 11.10 19.28 -5.12
CA GLU A 239 12.22 19.98 -5.78
C GLU A 239 13.55 19.20 -5.64
N ALA A 240 14.65 19.69 -6.21
CA ALA A 240 15.93 18.97 -6.20
C ALA A 240 16.59 18.96 -4.81
N ASP A 241 16.98 17.77 -4.32
CA ASP A 241 17.78 17.55 -3.11
C ASP A 241 18.25 16.09 -3.05
N ASP A 242 19.26 15.82 -2.22
CA ASP A 242 19.76 14.48 -1.95
C ASP A 242 18.92 13.75 -0.89
N GLU A 243 18.49 14.45 0.15
CA GLU A 243 17.70 13.90 1.27
C GLU A 243 16.30 13.45 0.82
N ALA A 244 15.59 12.71 1.67
CA ALA A 244 14.29 12.12 1.34
C ALA A 244 13.08 12.94 1.79
N THR A 245 11.98 12.79 1.08
CA THR A 245 10.63 13.16 1.52
C THR A 245 9.74 11.92 1.45
N TYR A 246 8.92 11.71 2.48
CA TYR A 246 7.96 10.62 2.58
C TYR A 246 6.54 11.17 2.55
N PHE A 247 5.67 10.53 1.78
CA PHE A 247 4.25 10.84 1.69
C PHE A 247 3.43 9.58 1.95
N ASP A 248 2.34 9.73 2.68
CA ASP A 248 1.34 8.69 2.88
C ASP A 248 -0.01 9.34 3.22
N GLU A 249 -1.09 8.60 3.05
CA GLU A 249 -2.46 8.98 3.37
C GLU A 249 -2.94 10.27 2.68
N ILE A 250 -3.38 10.15 1.43
CA ILE A 250 -4.05 11.24 0.69
C ILE A 250 -5.55 11.17 0.95
N ARG A 251 -6.12 12.21 1.56
CA ARG A 251 -7.55 12.23 1.87
C ARG A 251 -8.22 13.49 1.38
N THR A 252 -9.13 13.34 0.42
CA THR A 252 -10.01 14.40 -0.08
C THR A 252 -11.40 14.26 0.54
N PHE A 253 -12.00 15.35 1.01
CA PHE A 253 -13.33 15.34 1.62
C PHE A 253 -13.98 16.73 1.58
N GLU A 254 -15.31 16.76 1.59
CA GLU A 254 -16.07 18.01 1.65
C GLU A 254 -15.74 18.79 2.93
N ASN A 255 -15.52 20.10 2.79
CA ASN A 255 -15.16 20.94 3.93
C ASN A 255 -15.61 22.39 3.71
N ASP A 256 -16.38 22.92 4.65
CA ASP A 256 -16.97 24.26 4.57
C ASP A 256 -16.14 25.36 5.25
N SER A 257 -14.89 25.09 5.62
CA SER A 257 -14.06 26.13 6.22
C SER A 257 -13.91 27.34 5.30
N ALA A 258 -13.95 28.53 5.90
CA ALA A 258 -13.59 29.77 5.24
C ALA A 258 -12.14 30.07 5.60
N MET A 259 -11.22 29.54 4.80
CA MET A 259 -9.81 29.94 4.86
C MET A 259 -9.69 31.29 4.14
N TYR A 260 -9.16 32.27 4.86
CA TYR A 260 -9.07 33.72 4.57
C TYR A 260 -8.65 34.07 3.13
#